data_AF-A0A9W7X6M6-F1
#
_entry.id   AF-A0A9W7X6M6-F1
#
_cell.length_a   1.000
_cell.length_b   1.000
_cell.length_c   1.000
_cell.angle_alpha   90.00
_cell.angle_beta   90.00
_cell.angle_gamma   90.00
#
_symmetry.space_group_name_H-M   'P 1'
#
loop_
_entity.id
_entity.type
_entity.pdbx_description
1 polymer ?
#
loop_
_entity_poly.entity_id
_entity_poly.type
_entity_poly.pdbx_seq_one_letter_code
_entity_poly.pdbx_strand_id
1 'polypeptide(L)'
;RGAAPTATCRSRTPPSTTRSAPPGAACSSPRARGCRPPRRGSRRCPASGRRSRSRRGKPIVDAVHRKGAFFFCQLGHVGRASTNEFQPDGQAPISSTDEQISPDAESGMVYSKPRRLRADEIPAVVEDFRRAARNAVEAGFDGVEIHGAHGMLLEQFMKDGANDRTDEYGGSLENRCRFAVEVIDAVVREVGAHRVGIKLSPFADDMDCEDSDPVALGHYMIQQLNKYEGFLYCHMVEPRMAIVEGHRQIPRGLLQFRKAFNGTFIVAGGYDREEGNKALGEHYADLIAYGRLFLANPDLPKRFDLDAPLNKYDRSTFYTQDPVVGYTDYRFLEDSNKNNQSSTQA
;
A
#
# COMPACT_ATOMS: atom_id res chain seq x y z
N ARG A 1 -24.75 -34.85 -47.02
CA ARG A 1 -24.67 -33.48 -47.60
C ARG A 1 -24.93 -32.54 -46.43
N GLY A 2 -23.93 -32.09 -45.67
CA GLY A 2 -22.98 -31.00 -46.01
C GLY A 2 -23.71 -29.66 -45.82
N ALA A 3 -23.24 -28.64 -45.11
CA ALA A 3 -21.96 -28.33 -44.48
C ALA A 3 -22.17 -27.20 -43.44
N ALA A 4 -21.14 -26.95 -42.62
CA ALA A 4 -20.98 -25.76 -41.77
C ALA A 4 -20.83 -24.46 -42.62
N PRO A 5 -20.83 -23.27 -41.99
CA PRO A 5 -19.52 -22.74 -41.58
C PRO A 5 -19.47 -22.10 -40.18
N THR A 6 -18.27 -22.21 -39.63
CA THR A 6 -17.64 -21.54 -38.49
C THR A 6 -17.53 -20.02 -38.63
N ALA A 7 -17.61 -19.30 -37.51
CA ALA A 7 -16.83 -18.09 -37.27
C ALA A 7 -16.49 -17.93 -35.77
N THR A 8 -15.20 -18.11 -35.47
CA THR A 8 -14.50 -17.87 -34.21
C THR A 8 -14.25 -16.37 -34.00
N CYS A 9 -14.46 -15.88 -32.78
CA CYS A 9 -13.65 -14.78 -32.24
C CYS A 9 -13.03 -15.23 -30.92
N ARG A 10 -11.78 -15.71 -31.01
CA ARG A 10 -10.90 -15.95 -29.87
C ARG A 10 -10.34 -14.60 -29.44
N SER A 11 -10.75 -14.06 -28.30
CA SER A 11 -9.95 -13.04 -27.62
C SER A 11 -8.75 -13.73 -26.96
N ARG A 12 -7.59 -13.63 -27.62
CA ARG A 12 -6.29 -13.97 -27.03
C ARG A 12 -5.80 -12.77 -26.21
N THR A 13 -6.24 -12.66 -24.96
CA THR A 13 -5.60 -11.81 -23.95
C THR A 13 -5.88 -12.43 -22.59
N PRO A 14 -4.86 -12.84 -21.81
CA PRO A 14 -5.08 -13.27 -20.43
C PRO A 14 -5.54 -12.07 -19.58
N PRO A 15 -6.23 -12.30 -18.45
CA PRO A 15 -6.70 -11.23 -17.58
C PRO A 15 -5.55 -10.31 -17.16
N SER A 16 -5.74 -9.00 -17.34
CA SER A 16 -4.78 -7.96 -16.99
C SER A 16 -4.45 -8.02 -15.50
N THR A 17 -3.21 -8.38 -15.17
CA THR A 17 -2.71 -8.42 -13.80
C THR A 17 -2.19 -7.05 -13.42
N THR A 18 -2.81 -6.40 -12.44
CA THR A 18 -2.29 -5.19 -11.79
C THR A 18 -1.08 -5.59 -10.96
N ARG A 19 0.11 -5.08 -11.29
CA ARG A 19 1.31 -5.29 -10.45
C ARG A 19 1.41 -4.10 -9.50
N SER A 20 0.99 -4.26 -8.25
CA SER A 20 1.48 -3.36 -7.20
C SER A 20 2.93 -3.73 -6.93
N ALA A 21 3.84 -2.76 -6.97
CA ALA A 21 5.20 -2.98 -6.53
C ALA A 21 5.20 -3.51 -5.08
N PRO A 22 6.23 -4.26 -4.66
CA PRO A 22 6.48 -4.52 -3.25
C PRO A 22 6.48 -3.18 -2.48
N PRO A 23 6.26 -3.18 -1.15
CA PRO A 23 6.06 -1.97 -0.32
C PRO A 23 7.22 -0.94 -0.31
N GLY A 24 8.19 -1.05 -1.21
CA GLY A 24 9.34 -0.15 -1.36
C GLY A 24 9.16 1.01 -2.35
N ALA A 25 8.03 1.13 -3.05
CA ALA A 25 7.75 2.31 -3.89
C ALA A 25 6.86 3.33 -3.18
N ALA A 26 7.09 3.55 -1.87
CA ALA A 26 6.59 4.73 -1.20
C ALA A 26 7.38 5.95 -1.72
N CYS A 27 6.76 6.77 -2.55
CA CYS A 27 7.32 8.08 -2.87
C CYS A 27 7.16 8.96 -1.65
N SER A 28 8.21 9.06 -0.84
CA SER A 28 8.23 9.96 0.30
C SER A 28 8.59 11.39 -0.12
N SER A 29 7.99 12.37 0.57
CA SER A 29 8.44 13.77 0.49
C SER A 29 9.96 13.82 0.68
N PRO A 30 10.70 14.75 0.03
CA PRO A 30 12.11 14.98 0.32
C PRO A 30 12.43 15.15 1.82
N ARG A 31 11.42 15.49 2.64
CA ARG A 31 11.48 15.65 4.09
C ARG A 31 11.24 14.36 4.89
N ALA A 32 10.99 13.22 4.24
CA ALA A 32 10.78 11.93 4.92
C ALA A 32 11.57 10.80 4.25
N ARG A 33 12.35 10.08 5.05
CA ARG A 33 12.88 8.76 4.69
C ARG A 33 12.46 7.79 5.79
N GLY A 34 11.84 6.68 5.40
CA GLY A 34 11.40 5.65 6.33
C GLY A 34 12.57 4.96 7.00
N CYS A 35 12.35 4.53 8.24
CA CYS A 35 13.29 3.67 8.94
C CYS A 35 12.70 2.27 9.06
N ARG A 36 13.33 1.31 8.37
CA ARG A 36 13.20 -0.13 8.64
C ARG A 36 14.61 -0.74 8.57
N PRO A 37 14.87 -1.81 9.34
CA PRO A 37 16.00 -1.91 10.24
C PRO A 37 17.36 -1.78 9.53
N PRO A 38 18.29 -0.98 10.07
CA PRO A 38 19.65 -0.92 9.56
C PRO A 38 20.41 -2.14 10.09
N ARG A 39 20.76 -3.09 9.22
CA ARG A 39 21.98 -3.88 9.45
C ARG A 39 23.05 -3.35 8.50
N ARG A 40 23.87 -2.46 9.07
CA ARG A 40 25.03 -1.75 8.51
C ARG A 40 24.79 -1.07 7.15
N GLY A 41 24.44 0.22 7.23
CA GLY A 41 24.63 1.20 6.15
C GLY A 41 23.50 1.28 5.13
N SER A 42 22.33 1.83 5.50
CA SER A 42 21.26 2.12 4.55
C SER A 42 20.83 3.59 4.59
N ARG A 43 20.91 4.25 3.43
CA ARG A 43 20.61 5.68 3.20
C ARG A 43 19.48 5.91 2.17
N ARG A 44 18.69 4.90 1.82
CA ARG A 44 17.80 4.99 0.64
C ARG A 44 16.40 4.38 0.83
N CYS A 45 15.47 5.18 1.34
CA CYS A 45 14.10 5.20 0.82
C CYS A 45 14.04 6.17 -0.39
N PRO A 46 13.33 5.85 -1.48
CA PRO A 46 13.22 6.73 -2.63
C PRO A 46 12.35 7.96 -2.33
N ALA A 47 12.97 9.04 -1.85
CA ALA A 47 12.34 10.35 -1.72
C ALA A 47 12.33 11.11 -3.07
N SER A 48 11.16 11.64 -3.46
CA SER A 48 10.83 12.09 -4.82
C SER A 48 11.12 13.57 -5.14
N GLY A 49 11.69 14.34 -4.22
CA GLY A 49 11.75 15.81 -4.31
C GLY A 49 12.60 16.50 -5.40
N ARG A 50 13.24 15.79 -6.34
CA ARG A 50 14.00 16.41 -7.46
C ARG A 50 13.53 15.93 -8.83
N ARG A 51 13.35 16.85 -9.79
CA ARG A 51 13.01 16.58 -11.21
C ARG A 51 13.83 15.44 -11.85
N SER A 52 15.07 15.24 -11.42
CA SER A 52 15.94 14.16 -11.90
C SER A 52 15.55 12.74 -11.44
N ARG A 53 14.68 12.59 -10.43
CA ARG A 53 14.27 11.28 -9.88
C ARG A 53 12.90 10.80 -10.38
N SER A 54 11.97 11.68 -10.78
CA SER A 54 10.74 11.27 -11.51
C SER A 54 11.11 10.49 -12.79
N ARG A 55 12.19 10.90 -13.49
CA ARG A 55 12.76 10.16 -14.63
C ARG A 55 13.24 8.74 -14.31
N ARG A 56 13.55 8.40 -13.05
CA ARG A 56 14.00 7.04 -12.66
C ARG A 56 12.84 6.04 -12.58
N GLY A 57 11.61 6.52 -12.41
CA GLY A 57 10.43 5.66 -12.41
C GLY A 57 10.05 5.16 -13.81
N LYS A 58 10.26 6.01 -14.83
CA LYS A 58 9.83 5.74 -16.21
C LYS A 58 10.32 4.38 -16.75
N PRO A 59 11.60 3.97 -16.64
CA PRO A 59 12.02 2.66 -17.12
C PRO A 59 11.32 1.47 -16.45
N ILE A 60 10.95 1.62 -15.17
CA ILE A 60 10.24 0.59 -14.40
C ILE A 60 8.78 0.54 -14.86
N VAL A 61 8.13 1.69 -14.97
CA VAL A 61 6.77 1.82 -15.49
C VAL A 61 6.68 1.22 -16.90
N ASP A 62 7.57 1.62 -17.81
CA ASP A 62 7.62 1.11 -19.17
C ASP A 62 7.82 -0.42 -19.19
N ALA A 63 8.60 -0.98 -18.26
CA ALA A 63 8.80 -2.42 -18.14
C ALA A 63 7.52 -3.16 -17.68
N VAL A 64 6.74 -2.56 -16.78
CA VAL A 64 5.45 -3.10 -16.34
C VAL A 64 4.42 -3.01 -17.47
N HIS A 65 4.32 -1.85 -18.13
CA HIS A 65 3.42 -1.64 -19.27
C HIS A 65 3.74 -2.56 -20.46
N ARG A 66 5.02 -2.84 -20.76
CA ARG A 66 5.42 -3.84 -21.77
C ARG A 66 4.92 -5.27 -21.46
N LYS A 67 4.55 -5.55 -20.21
CA LYS A 67 3.94 -6.81 -19.79
C LYS A 67 2.41 -6.75 -19.75
N GLY A 68 1.78 -5.64 -20.17
CA GLY A 68 0.33 -5.47 -20.24
C GLY A 68 -0.34 -5.23 -18.88
N ALA A 69 0.42 -4.80 -17.88
CA ALA A 69 -0.04 -4.59 -16.52
C ALA A 69 -0.21 -3.09 -16.21
N PHE A 70 -1.15 -2.73 -15.34
CA PHE A 70 -1.24 -1.39 -14.75
C PHE A 70 -0.35 -1.25 -13.52
N PHE A 71 0.08 -0.02 -13.24
CA PHE A 71 1.00 0.30 -12.17
C PHE A 71 0.66 1.63 -11.50
N PHE A 72 0.36 1.57 -10.20
CA PHE A 72 0.04 2.72 -9.36
C PHE A 72 1.22 3.05 -8.44
N CYS A 73 1.47 4.35 -8.23
CA CYS A 73 2.49 4.81 -7.29
C CYS A 73 1.87 5.10 -5.92
N GLN A 74 2.36 4.45 -4.87
CA GLN A 74 1.90 4.75 -3.52
C GLN A 74 2.64 5.98 -2.96
N LEU A 75 1.88 7.00 -2.57
CA LEU A 75 2.37 8.25 -1.99
C LEU A 75 2.24 8.17 -0.48
N GLY A 76 3.35 8.26 0.24
CA GLY A 76 3.35 8.09 1.70
C GLY A 76 4.35 8.99 2.39
N HIS A 77 4.08 9.29 3.66
CA HIS A 77 5.01 10.01 4.52
C HIS A 77 5.07 9.30 5.86
N VAL A 78 6.26 8.91 6.31
CA VAL A 78 6.40 8.00 7.48
C VAL A 78 6.09 8.65 8.82
N GLY A 79 6.15 9.98 8.90
CA GLY A 79 5.88 10.71 10.14
C GLY A 79 6.85 10.30 11.25
N ARG A 80 6.35 10.01 12.46
CA ARG A 80 7.17 9.57 13.61
C ARG A 80 7.79 8.17 13.47
N ALA A 81 7.39 7.35 12.49
CA ALA A 81 8.03 6.07 12.17
C ALA A 81 9.36 6.26 11.41
N SER A 82 10.25 7.07 11.98
CA SER A 82 11.56 7.42 11.44
C SER A 82 12.56 7.71 12.58
N THR A 83 13.81 7.95 12.22
CA THR A 83 14.89 8.32 13.14
C THR A 83 15.66 9.51 12.58
N ASN A 84 16.34 10.25 13.45
CA ASN A 84 17.12 11.43 13.09
C ASN A 84 18.12 11.16 11.94
N GLU A 85 18.72 9.97 11.90
CA GLU A 85 19.70 9.58 10.87
C GLU A 85 19.13 9.69 9.45
N PHE A 86 17.84 9.43 9.29
CA PHE A 86 17.19 9.44 7.99
C PHE A 86 16.61 10.82 7.64
N GLN A 87 16.53 11.74 8.59
CA GLN A 87 16.03 13.08 8.37
C GLN A 87 17.09 13.99 7.71
N PRO A 88 16.69 14.99 6.92
CA PRO A 88 17.60 16.04 6.48
C PRO A 88 18.26 16.69 7.70
N ASP A 89 19.58 16.87 7.64
CA ASP A 89 20.37 17.57 8.65
C ASP A 89 20.22 17.02 10.08
N GLY A 90 19.85 15.74 10.23
CA GLY A 90 19.69 15.09 11.53
C GLY A 90 18.47 15.56 12.33
N GLN A 91 17.53 16.27 11.70
CA GLN A 91 16.35 16.82 12.36
C GLN A 91 15.45 15.74 12.98
N ALA A 92 14.57 16.13 13.91
CA ALA A 92 13.57 15.22 14.44
C ALA A 92 12.54 14.86 13.35
N PRO A 93 12.05 13.61 13.29
CA PRO A 93 10.87 13.26 12.50
C PRO A 93 9.67 14.12 12.89
N ILE A 94 8.70 14.28 11.98
CA ILE A 94 7.48 15.07 12.26
C ILE A 94 6.27 14.18 12.52
N SER A 95 5.31 14.65 13.32
CA SER A 95 4.04 13.94 13.56
C SER A 95 2.92 14.89 14.01
N SER A 96 1.73 14.35 14.26
CA SER A 96 0.63 15.03 14.95
C SER A 96 0.96 15.31 16.42
N THR A 97 1.80 14.47 17.03
CA THR A 97 2.27 14.51 18.43
C THR A 97 3.79 14.71 18.53
N ASP A 98 4.29 14.96 19.74
CA ASP A 98 5.70 14.85 20.14
C ASP A 98 6.02 13.55 20.89
N GLU A 99 5.05 12.65 21.06
CA GLU A 99 5.24 11.33 21.69
C GLU A 99 5.96 10.34 20.78
N GLN A 100 6.96 9.67 21.34
CA GLN A 100 7.79 8.67 20.67
C GLN A 100 7.04 7.34 20.54
N ILE A 101 7.22 6.63 19.41
CA ILE A 101 6.74 5.25 19.29
C ILE A 101 7.54 4.36 20.24
N SER A 102 6.84 3.48 20.97
CA SER A 102 7.44 2.47 21.83
C SER A 102 8.46 1.61 21.08
N PRO A 103 9.56 1.19 21.71
CA PRO A 103 10.52 0.29 21.09
C PRO A 103 9.85 -1.00 20.59
N ASP A 104 10.14 -1.39 19.36
CA ASP A 104 9.62 -2.64 18.79
C ASP A 104 10.39 -3.82 19.39
N ALA A 105 9.69 -4.63 20.18
CA ALA A 105 10.26 -5.79 20.85
C ALA A 105 10.73 -6.90 19.89
N GLU A 106 10.12 -7.03 18.70
CA GLU A 106 10.48 -8.08 17.72
C GLU A 106 11.72 -7.68 16.92
N SER A 107 11.75 -6.44 16.42
CA SER A 107 12.85 -5.99 15.56
C SER A 107 14.00 -5.30 16.31
N GLY A 108 13.77 -4.91 17.57
CA GLY A 108 14.68 -4.07 18.35
C GLY A 108 14.77 -2.63 17.83
N MET A 109 13.84 -2.22 16.96
CA MET A 109 13.83 -0.90 16.37
C MET A 109 13.43 0.17 17.40
N VAL A 110 14.22 1.23 17.46
CA VAL A 110 13.96 2.41 18.29
C VAL A 110 13.78 3.61 17.38
N TYR A 111 12.59 4.19 17.37
CA TYR A 111 12.28 5.42 16.63
C TYR A 111 12.78 6.64 17.38
N SER A 112 13.04 7.75 16.70
CA SER A 112 13.41 9.00 17.38
C SER A 112 12.18 9.72 17.92
N LYS A 113 12.32 10.48 19.02
CA LYS A 113 11.25 11.37 19.50
C LYS A 113 10.87 12.37 18.37
N PRO A 114 9.61 12.44 17.95
CA PRO A 114 9.19 13.33 16.89
C PRO A 114 9.02 14.77 17.40
N ARG A 115 8.97 15.70 16.46
CA ARG A 115 8.49 17.05 16.66
C ARG A 115 7.07 17.15 16.15
N ARG A 116 6.17 17.68 16.98
CA ARG A 116 4.83 18.08 16.56
C ARG A 116 4.91 19.06 15.38
N LEU A 117 4.22 18.72 14.29
CA LEU A 117 4.11 19.58 13.12
C LEU A 117 3.25 20.81 13.48
N ARG A 118 3.70 22.02 13.15
CA ARG A 118 2.88 23.22 13.40
C ARG A 118 1.77 23.33 12.35
N ALA A 119 0.65 23.96 12.69
CA ALA A 119 -0.48 24.13 11.76
C ALA A 119 -0.06 24.87 10.48
N ASP A 120 0.82 25.87 10.58
CA ASP A 120 1.36 26.64 9.44
C ASP A 120 2.29 25.81 8.52
N GLU A 121 2.78 24.65 8.99
CA GLU A 121 3.62 23.74 8.18
C GLU A 121 2.79 22.71 7.39
N ILE A 122 1.55 22.43 7.80
CA ILE A 122 0.70 21.40 7.18
C ILE A 122 0.43 21.66 5.69
N PRO A 123 0.08 22.89 5.26
CA PRO A 123 -0.13 23.19 3.84
C PRO A 123 1.08 22.86 2.95
N ALA A 124 2.30 23.00 3.47
CA ALA A 124 3.51 22.65 2.71
C ALA A 124 3.64 21.13 2.52
N VAL A 125 3.18 20.31 3.48
CA VAL A 125 3.15 18.85 3.34
C VAL A 125 2.06 18.43 2.34
N VAL A 126 0.90 19.08 2.36
CA VAL A 126 -0.16 18.88 1.34
C VAL A 126 0.38 19.15 -0.07
N GLU A 127 1.12 20.26 -0.24
CA GLU A 127 1.75 20.60 -1.51
C GLU A 127 2.81 19.57 -1.95
N ASP A 128 3.53 18.94 -1.02
CA ASP A 128 4.47 17.85 -1.33
C ASP A 128 3.74 16.61 -1.87
N PHE A 129 2.60 16.21 -1.28
CA PHE A 129 1.77 15.12 -1.81
C PHE A 129 1.25 15.45 -3.21
N ARG A 130 0.75 16.68 -3.40
CA ARG A 130 0.26 17.17 -4.70
C ARG A 130 1.34 17.08 -5.78
N ARG A 131 2.55 17.57 -5.48
CA ARG A 131 3.69 17.50 -6.41
C ARG A 131 4.14 16.07 -6.67
N ALA A 132 4.13 15.21 -5.64
CA ALA A 132 4.45 13.80 -5.80
C ALA A 132 3.47 13.09 -6.74
N ALA A 133 2.17 13.39 -6.63
CA ALA A 133 1.15 12.86 -7.53
C ALA A 133 1.38 13.27 -8.99
N ARG A 134 1.60 14.57 -9.23
CA ARG A 134 1.96 15.09 -10.56
C ARG A 134 3.17 14.35 -11.13
N ASN A 135 4.25 14.26 -10.35
CA ASN A 135 5.49 13.62 -10.78
C ASN A 135 5.33 12.12 -11.09
N ALA A 136 4.42 11.42 -10.39
CA ALA A 136 4.13 10.02 -10.63
C ALA A 136 3.39 9.84 -11.96
N VAL A 137 2.34 10.62 -12.20
CA VAL A 137 1.61 10.58 -13.48
C VAL A 137 2.50 10.98 -14.66
N GLU A 138 3.34 12.02 -14.51
CA GLU A 138 4.34 12.41 -15.52
C GLU A 138 5.39 11.31 -15.78
N ALA A 139 5.72 10.50 -14.78
CA ALA A 139 6.61 9.35 -14.93
C ALA A 139 5.95 8.16 -15.65
N GLY A 140 4.63 8.22 -15.89
CA GLY A 140 3.84 7.23 -16.61
C GLY A 140 3.03 6.28 -15.74
N PHE A 141 3.02 6.44 -14.41
CA PHE A 141 2.13 5.64 -13.56
C PHE A 141 0.66 5.88 -13.97
N ASP A 142 -0.14 4.81 -13.94
CA ASP A 142 -1.56 4.87 -14.34
C ASP A 142 -2.40 5.67 -13.34
N GLY A 143 -1.93 5.73 -12.10
CA GLY A 143 -2.50 6.55 -11.04
C GLY A 143 -1.66 6.50 -9.77
N VAL A 144 -2.25 6.99 -8.68
CA VAL A 144 -1.60 7.07 -7.38
C VAL A 144 -2.47 6.49 -6.28
N GLU A 145 -1.83 5.89 -5.28
CA GLU A 145 -2.47 5.44 -4.04
C GLU A 145 -1.99 6.33 -2.89
N ILE A 146 -2.89 7.06 -2.23
CA ILE A 146 -2.56 7.81 -1.02
C ILE A 146 -2.43 6.82 0.14
N HIS A 147 -1.30 6.84 0.86
CA HIS A 147 -1.08 5.97 2.00
C HIS A 147 -1.59 6.62 3.31
N GLY A 148 -2.82 6.30 3.71
CA GLY A 148 -3.43 6.69 4.98
C GLY A 148 -3.54 5.53 5.97
N ALA A 149 -2.50 4.71 6.10
CA ALA A 149 -2.54 3.43 6.81
C ALA A 149 -1.20 3.10 7.50
N HIS A 150 -1.17 2.01 8.26
CA HIS A 150 -0.03 1.41 8.98
C HIS A 150 0.78 2.38 9.87
N GLY A 151 0.10 3.28 10.58
CA GLY A 151 0.70 4.24 11.49
C GLY A 151 1.59 5.27 10.81
N MET A 152 1.41 5.52 9.50
CA MET A 152 2.12 6.58 8.78
C MET A 152 1.52 7.97 9.05
N LEU A 153 2.15 9.04 8.58
CA LEU A 153 1.84 10.42 8.95
C LEU A 153 0.34 10.77 8.85
N LEU A 154 -0.35 10.41 7.77
CA LEU A 154 -1.78 10.71 7.63
C LEU A 154 -2.60 9.98 8.71
N GLU A 155 -2.27 8.73 9.00
CA GLU A 155 -2.98 7.96 10.02
C GLU A 155 -2.63 8.42 11.45
N GLN A 156 -1.41 8.90 11.67
CA GLN A 156 -1.02 9.56 12.93
C GLN A 156 -1.87 10.79 13.23
N PHE A 157 -2.37 11.50 12.20
CA PHE A 157 -3.34 12.58 12.38
C PHE A 157 -4.77 12.05 12.54
N MET A 158 -5.17 11.03 11.77
CA MET A 158 -6.54 10.51 11.83
C MET A 158 -6.89 9.86 13.17
N LYS A 159 -5.93 9.19 13.83
CA LYS A 159 -6.16 8.37 15.01
C LYS A 159 -5.80 9.06 16.33
N ASP A 160 -6.63 8.93 17.36
CA ASP A 160 -6.60 9.70 18.61
C ASP A 160 -5.60 9.13 19.61
N GLY A 161 -5.25 7.85 19.49
CA GLY A 161 -4.11 7.28 20.20
C GLY A 161 -2.78 7.93 19.82
N ALA A 162 -2.69 8.54 18.63
CA ALA A 162 -1.51 9.27 18.17
C ALA A 162 -1.69 10.79 18.08
N ASN A 163 -2.92 11.29 17.88
CA ASN A 163 -3.19 12.71 17.70
C ASN A 163 -3.79 13.36 18.97
N ASP A 164 -2.91 13.95 19.75
CA ASP A 164 -3.19 14.73 20.97
C ASP A 164 -3.24 16.25 20.73
N ARG A 165 -3.46 16.69 19.48
CA ARG A 165 -3.56 18.12 19.16
C ARG A 165 -4.85 18.74 19.67
N THR A 166 -4.79 20.02 19.98
CA THR A 166 -5.92 20.86 20.41
C THR A 166 -6.29 21.95 19.42
N ASP A 167 -5.62 22.01 18.27
CA ASP A 167 -5.93 22.94 17.18
C ASP A 167 -6.92 22.33 16.18
N GLU A 168 -7.12 22.99 15.04
CA GLU A 168 -8.07 22.58 14.00
C GLU A 168 -7.76 21.23 13.33
N TYR A 169 -6.61 20.61 13.66
CA TYR A 169 -6.19 19.30 13.16
C TYR A 169 -6.26 18.20 14.23
N GLY A 170 -6.88 18.45 15.39
CA GLY A 170 -7.08 17.46 16.45
C GLY A 170 -8.39 17.61 17.23
N GLY A 171 -8.57 16.73 18.21
CA GLY A 171 -9.80 16.63 18.99
C GLY A 171 -10.90 15.88 18.23
N SER A 172 -11.82 16.61 17.59
CA SER A 172 -12.97 15.98 16.93
C SER A 172 -12.55 15.09 15.74
N LEU A 173 -13.41 14.13 15.37
CA LEU A 173 -13.16 13.25 14.22
C LEU A 173 -12.93 14.06 12.93
N GLU A 174 -13.72 15.12 12.70
CA GLU A 174 -13.57 16.00 11.55
C GLU A 174 -12.20 16.68 11.51
N ASN A 175 -11.74 17.18 12.66
CA ASN A 175 -10.46 17.86 12.77
C ASN A 175 -9.29 16.88 12.58
N ARG A 176 -9.34 15.71 13.22
CA ARG A 176 -8.32 14.66 13.07
C ARG A 176 -8.18 14.20 11.61
N CYS A 177 -9.29 14.11 10.89
CA CYS A 177 -9.29 13.73 9.47
C CYS A 177 -9.00 14.90 8.50
N ARG A 178 -9.02 16.16 8.97
CA ARG A 178 -8.87 17.36 8.11
C ARG A 178 -7.65 17.29 7.21
N PHE A 179 -6.48 16.98 7.79
CA PHE A 179 -5.23 16.91 7.03
C PHE A 179 -5.27 15.84 5.93
N ALA A 180 -5.81 14.66 6.22
CA ALA A 180 -5.96 13.61 5.20
C ALA A 180 -6.91 14.04 4.08
N VAL A 181 -8.01 14.72 4.42
CA VAL A 181 -8.98 15.26 3.45
C VAL A 181 -8.35 16.34 2.56
N GLU A 182 -7.53 17.24 3.11
CA GLU A 182 -6.79 18.25 2.34
C GLU A 182 -5.79 17.61 1.37
N VAL A 183 -5.10 16.54 1.78
CA VAL A 183 -4.22 15.77 0.90
C VAL A 183 -5.00 15.10 -0.22
N ILE A 184 -6.13 14.46 0.09
CA ILE A 184 -7.01 13.83 -0.92
C ILE A 184 -7.47 14.88 -1.94
N ASP A 185 -7.99 16.01 -1.47
CA ASP A 185 -8.48 17.11 -2.30
C ASP A 185 -7.38 17.66 -3.22
N ALA A 186 -6.19 17.94 -2.68
CA ALA A 186 -5.07 18.44 -3.47
C ALA A 186 -4.63 17.44 -4.56
N VAL A 187 -4.52 16.15 -4.21
CA VAL A 187 -4.13 15.09 -5.15
C VAL A 187 -5.21 14.90 -6.23
N VAL A 188 -6.49 14.84 -5.85
CA VAL A 188 -7.61 14.72 -6.78
C VAL A 188 -7.67 15.89 -7.75
N ARG A 189 -7.49 17.13 -7.28
CA ARG A 189 -7.45 18.32 -8.17
C ARG A 189 -6.27 18.29 -9.14
N GLU A 190 -5.15 17.67 -8.75
CA GLU A 190 -3.95 17.62 -9.58
C GLU A 190 -4.03 16.56 -10.68
N VAL A 191 -4.50 15.34 -10.36
CA VAL A 191 -4.41 14.19 -11.29
C VAL A 191 -5.77 13.60 -11.69
N GLY A 192 -6.87 14.10 -11.11
CA GLY A 192 -8.23 13.63 -11.34
C GLY A 192 -8.60 12.41 -10.50
N ALA A 193 -9.84 12.39 -9.96
CA ALA A 193 -10.33 11.35 -9.05
C ALA A 193 -10.25 9.91 -9.63
N HIS A 194 -10.45 9.78 -10.95
CA HIS A 194 -10.37 8.51 -11.68
C HIS A 194 -8.97 7.87 -11.71
N ARG A 195 -7.94 8.54 -11.17
CA ARG A 195 -6.57 8.02 -11.02
C ARG A 195 -6.13 7.92 -9.57
N VAL A 196 -7.02 8.16 -8.62
CA VAL A 196 -6.67 8.24 -7.19
C VAL A 196 -7.34 7.11 -6.45
N GLY A 197 -6.52 6.31 -5.76
CA GLY A 197 -6.96 5.44 -4.69
C GLY A 197 -6.42 5.90 -3.34
N ILE A 198 -6.98 5.35 -2.26
CA ILE A 198 -6.44 5.53 -0.91
C ILE A 198 -6.38 4.21 -0.19
N LYS A 199 -5.31 4.01 0.58
CA LYS A 199 -5.17 2.89 1.50
C LYS A 199 -5.44 3.31 2.94
N LEU A 200 -6.31 2.57 3.63
CA LEU A 200 -6.73 2.80 5.02
C LEU A 200 -6.60 1.52 5.87
N SER A 201 -6.36 1.67 7.17
CA SER A 201 -6.27 0.57 8.13
C SER A 201 -6.96 0.91 9.45
N PRO A 202 -8.28 1.18 9.44
CA PRO A 202 -9.00 1.74 10.59
C PRO A 202 -8.77 0.94 11.88
N PHE A 203 -8.76 -0.39 11.78
CA PHE A 203 -8.62 -1.31 12.91
C PHE A 203 -7.18 -1.68 13.29
N ALA A 204 -6.17 -1.23 12.54
CA ALA A 204 -4.78 -1.54 12.85
C ALA A 204 -4.27 -0.68 14.01
N ASP A 205 -3.35 -1.23 14.80
CA ASP A 205 -2.71 -0.59 15.95
C ASP A 205 -1.20 -0.41 15.75
N ASP A 206 -0.70 -0.62 14.53
CA ASP A 206 0.72 -0.51 14.17
C ASP A 206 1.32 0.84 14.62
N MET A 207 2.53 0.82 15.18
CA MET A 207 3.31 2.02 15.53
C MET A 207 2.63 2.93 16.57
N ASP A 208 2.01 2.31 17.58
CA ASP A 208 1.26 2.97 18.66
C ASP A 208 0.18 3.92 18.10
N CYS A 209 -0.52 3.47 17.05
CA CYS A 209 -1.47 4.29 16.30
C CYS A 209 -2.83 3.58 16.23
N GLU A 210 -3.51 3.54 17.37
CA GLU A 210 -4.88 3.03 17.52
C GLU A 210 -5.92 4.16 17.56
N ASP A 211 -7.16 3.82 17.23
CA ASP A 211 -8.31 4.74 17.29
C ASP A 211 -9.34 4.22 18.30
N SER A 212 -9.94 5.12 19.07
CA SER A 212 -10.99 4.75 20.03
C SER A 212 -12.32 4.35 19.37
N ASP A 213 -12.60 4.82 18.14
CA ASP A 213 -13.77 4.45 17.34
C ASP A 213 -13.39 4.25 15.86
N PRO A 214 -12.74 3.13 15.52
CA PRO A 214 -12.26 2.86 14.17
C PRO A 214 -13.40 2.70 13.15
N VAL A 215 -14.62 2.39 13.62
CA VAL A 215 -15.81 2.28 12.76
C VAL A 215 -16.27 3.67 12.32
N ALA A 216 -16.41 4.61 13.25
CA ALA A 216 -16.74 6.00 12.93
C ALA A 216 -15.67 6.62 12.03
N LEU A 217 -14.39 6.40 12.32
CA LEU A 217 -13.28 6.86 11.48
C LEU A 217 -13.37 6.33 10.04
N GLY A 218 -13.57 5.02 9.89
CA GLY A 218 -13.69 4.40 8.56
C GLY A 218 -14.88 4.94 7.78
N HIS A 219 -16.05 5.09 8.41
CA HIS A 219 -17.24 5.64 7.76
C HIS A 219 -17.06 7.11 7.38
N TYR A 220 -16.49 7.93 8.26
CA TYR A 220 -16.23 9.33 7.96
C TYR A 220 -15.32 9.46 6.74
N MET A 221 -14.22 8.73 6.69
CA MET A 221 -13.31 8.78 5.54
C MET A 221 -14.01 8.37 4.25
N ILE A 222 -14.81 7.29 4.24
CA ILE A 222 -15.58 6.88 3.05
C ILE A 222 -16.55 7.97 2.59
N GLN A 223 -17.23 8.64 3.53
CA GLN A 223 -18.09 9.78 3.19
C GLN A 223 -17.30 10.90 2.52
N GLN A 224 -16.06 11.17 2.94
CA GLN A 224 -15.20 12.15 2.27
C GLN A 224 -14.78 11.70 0.86
N LEU A 225 -14.47 10.42 0.68
CA LEU A 225 -14.10 9.87 -0.64
C LEU A 225 -15.27 9.94 -1.63
N ASN A 226 -16.49 9.62 -1.18
CA ASN A 226 -17.70 9.64 -1.99
C ASN A 226 -18.11 11.05 -2.47
N LYS A 227 -17.49 12.12 -1.96
CA LYS A 227 -17.69 13.49 -2.47
C LYS A 227 -17.10 13.69 -3.87
N TYR A 228 -16.16 12.83 -4.28
CA TYR A 228 -15.51 12.91 -5.58
C TYR A 228 -16.11 11.87 -6.53
N GLU A 229 -16.82 12.35 -7.55
CA GLU A 229 -17.32 11.47 -8.61
C GLU A 229 -16.15 10.78 -9.31
N GLY A 230 -16.23 9.46 -9.43
CA GLY A 230 -15.19 8.64 -10.04
C GLY A 230 -13.93 8.47 -9.19
N PHE A 231 -13.96 8.67 -7.87
CA PHE A 231 -12.85 8.25 -7.00
C PHE A 231 -12.58 6.75 -7.19
N LEU A 232 -11.38 6.40 -7.63
CA LEU A 232 -11.16 5.11 -8.29
C LEU A 232 -11.35 3.93 -7.35
N TYR A 233 -10.63 3.92 -6.22
CA TYR A 233 -10.74 2.82 -5.28
C TYR A 233 -10.44 3.18 -3.82
N CYS A 234 -11.04 2.43 -2.90
CA CYS A 234 -10.68 2.40 -1.49
C CYS A 234 -10.04 1.05 -1.16
N HIS A 235 -8.81 1.06 -0.68
CA HIS A 235 -8.05 -0.12 -0.30
C HIS A 235 -7.98 -0.21 1.22
N MET A 236 -8.64 -1.20 1.81
CA MET A 236 -8.67 -1.37 3.26
C MET A 236 -7.95 -2.63 3.72
N VAL A 237 -7.27 -2.53 4.86
CA VAL A 237 -6.60 -3.65 5.51
C VAL A 237 -7.51 -4.22 6.58
N GLU A 238 -7.68 -5.54 6.58
CA GLU A 238 -8.43 -6.28 7.60
C GLU A 238 -7.87 -6.04 9.01
N PRO A 239 -8.72 -6.12 10.06
CA PRO A 239 -8.24 -6.15 11.44
C PRO A 239 -7.21 -7.26 11.63
N ARG A 240 -6.39 -7.11 12.68
CA ARG A 240 -5.29 -8.02 12.98
C ARG A 240 -5.74 -9.48 12.94
N MET A 241 -5.15 -10.23 12.01
CA MET A 241 -5.45 -11.65 11.85
C MET A 241 -4.98 -12.44 13.06
N ALA A 242 -5.81 -13.37 13.52
CA ALA A 242 -5.42 -14.37 14.50
C ALA A 242 -5.11 -15.71 13.81
N ILE A 243 -4.19 -16.46 14.39
CA ILE A 243 -4.07 -17.90 14.12
C ILE A 243 -4.81 -18.59 15.25
N VAL A 244 -5.94 -19.22 14.92
CA VAL A 244 -6.77 -19.97 15.86
C VAL A 244 -6.76 -21.42 15.40
N GLU A 245 -6.34 -22.33 16.27
CA GLU A 245 -6.25 -23.78 15.98
C GLU A 245 -5.42 -24.11 14.72
N GLY A 246 -4.36 -23.34 14.47
CA GLY A 246 -3.50 -23.52 13.29
C GLY A 246 -4.07 -22.95 11.99
N HIS A 247 -5.30 -22.46 11.99
CA HIS A 247 -5.94 -21.82 10.86
C HIS A 247 -5.91 -20.30 11.00
N ARG A 248 -5.67 -19.61 9.89
CA ARG A 248 -5.71 -18.15 9.85
C ARG A 248 -7.17 -17.71 9.79
N GLN A 249 -7.63 -16.97 10.79
CA GLN A 249 -8.96 -16.36 10.76
C GLN A 249 -8.86 -14.93 10.26
N ILE A 250 -9.62 -14.62 9.22
CA ILE A 250 -9.80 -13.27 8.71
C ILE A 250 -11.06 -12.70 9.36
N PRO A 251 -10.98 -11.62 10.17
CA PRO A 251 -12.12 -11.10 10.93
C PRO A 251 -13.28 -10.62 10.05
N ARG A 252 -12.99 -10.21 8.81
CA ARG A 252 -13.97 -9.70 7.83
C ARG A 252 -14.77 -8.49 8.35
N GLY A 253 -14.07 -7.53 8.94
CA GLY A 253 -14.65 -6.35 9.60
C GLY A 253 -15.01 -5.18 8.66
N LEU A 254 -14.74 -5.32 7.35
CA LEU A 254 -14.79 -4.23 6.37
C LEU A 254 -16.07 -4.21 5.51
N LEU A 255 -17.01 -5.16 5.68
CA LEU A 255 -18.22 -5.23 4.84
C LEU A 255 -19.05 -3.94 4.90
N GLN A 256 -19.17 -3.32 6.07
CA GLN A 256 -19.89 -2.06 6.26
C GLN A 256 -19.29 -0.92 5.42
N PHE A 257 -17.96 -0.92 5.24
CA PHE A 257 -17.24 0.05 4.44
C PHE A 257 -17.39 -0.24 2.94
N ARG A 258 -17.31 -1.52 2.54
CA ARG A 258 -17.62 -1.94 1.16
C ARG A 258 -19.00 -1.45 0.74
N LYS A 259 -20.02 -1.62 1.59
CA LYS A 259 -21.41 -1.21 1.29
C LYS A 259 -21.58 0.29 1.20
N ALA A 260 -20.77 1.07 1.92
CA ALA A 260 -20.86 2.52 1.95
C ALA A 260 -20.08 3.22 0.82
N PHE A 261 -19.03 2.59 0.28
CA PHE A 261 -18.19 3.19 -0.76
C PHE A 261 -18.74 2.95 -2.17
N ASN A 262 -18.75 3.99 -3.00
CA ASN A 262 -19.38 3.96 -4.34
C ASN A 262 -18.45 3.42 -5.44
N GLY A 263 -17.13 3.39 -5.21
CA GLY A 263 -16.13 2.93 -6.18
C GLY A 263 -15.67 1.49 -5.95
N THR A 264 -14.54 1.13 -6.57
CA THR A 264 -13.92 -0.20 -6.39
C THR A 264 -13.35 -0.36 -4.98
N PHE A 265 -13.72 -1.42 -4.29
CA PHE A 265 -13.23 -1.71 -2.95
C PHE A 265 -12.22 -2.85 -2.97
N ILE A 266 -11.02 -2.59 -2.47
CA ILE A 266 -9.91 -3.54 -2.41
C ILE A 266 -9.70 -3.94 -0.95
N VAL A 267 -9.63 -5.24 -0.67
CA VAL A 267 -9.29 -5.74 0.67
C VAL A 267 -7.95 -6.43 0.68
N ALA A 268 -7.23 -6.25 1.78
CA ALA A 268 -5.93 -6.86 2.02
C ALA A 268 -5.86 -7.40 3.44
N GLY A 269 -5.04 -8.43 3.65
CA GLY A 269 -4.78 -8.97 4.99
C GLY A 269 -5.11 -10.46 5.07
N GLY A 270 -4.09 -11.29 4.92
CA GLY A 270 -4.19 -12.71 5.26
C GLY A 270 -4.75 -13.64 4.22
N TYR A 271 -5.46 -13.09 3.23
CA TYR A 271 -6.07 -13.84 2.14
C TYR A 271 -5.08 -14.79 1.45
N ASP A 272 -5.60 -15.99 1.20
CA ASP A 272 -5.11 -16.94 0.22
C ASP A 272 -6.13 -17.04 -0.93
N ARG A 273 -5.95 -18.02 -1.81
CA ARG A 273 -6.83 -18.26 -2.96
C ARG A 273 -8.28 -18.52 -2.56
N GLU A 274 -8.50 -19.37 -1.57
CA GLU A 274 -9.85 -19.82 -1.18
C GLU A 274 -10.62 -18.69 -0.52
N GLU A 275 -10.02 -18.07 0.51
CA GLU A 275 -10.64 -16.95 1.21
C GLU A 275 -10.83 -15.74 0.28
N GLY A 276 -9.90 -15.51 -0.65
CA GLY A 276 -10.02 -14.48 -1.67
C GLY A 276 -11.21 -14.72 -2.60
N ASN A 277 -11.35 -15.94 -3.15
CA ASN A 277 -12.49 -16.31 -4.00
C ASN A 277 -13.82 -16.20 -3.25
N LYS A 278 -13.85 -16.62 -1.98
CA LYS A 278 -15.04 -16.52 -1.13
C LYS A 278 -15.44 -15.07 -0.90
N ALA A 279 -14.49 -14.18 -0.57
CA ALA A 279 -14.77 -12.76 -0.38
C ALA A 279 -15.32 -12.09 -1.67
N LEU A 280 -14.80 -12.46 -2.85
CA LEU A 280 -15.34 -11.96 -4.12
C LEU A 280 -16.76 -12.50 -4.38
N GLY A 281 -16.98 -13.81 -4.17
CA GLY A 281 -18.28 -14.45 -4.40
C GLY A 281 -19.39 -13.95 -3.47
N GLU A 282 -19.04 -13.46 -2.29
CA GLU A 282 -19.96 -12.88 -1.31
C GLU A 282 -20.11 -11.36 -1.44
N HIS A 283 -19.55 -10.75 -2.50
CA HIS A 283 -19.55 -9.29 -2.72
C HIS A 283 -18.93 -8.49 -1.56
N TYR A 284 -17.99 -9.10 -0.83
CA TYR A 284 -17.29 -8.45 0.28
C TYR A 284 -16.23 -7.45 -0.23
N ALA A 285 -15.68 -7.69 -1.41
CA ALA A 285 -14.74 -6.81 -2.09
C ALA A 285 -14.86 -6.97 -3.61
N ASP A 286 -14.33 -6.01 -4.35
CA ASP A 286 -14.22 -6.10 -5.81
C ASP A 286 -12.85 -6.63 -6.23
N LEU A 287 -11.81 -6.41 -5.40
CA LEU A 287 -10.44 -6.88 -5.62
C LEU A 287 -9.80 -7.34 -4.31
N ILE A 288 -8.91 -8.32 -4.40
CA ILE A 288 -8.09 -8.80 -3.28
C ILE A 288 -6.62 -8.43 -3.53
N ALA A 289 -5.98 -7.78 -2.55
CA ALA A 289 -4.56 -7.43 -2.63
C ALA A 289 -3.68 -8.42 -1.83
N TYR A 290 -2.64 -8.92 -2.49
CA TYR A 290 -1.70 -9.90 -1.93
C TYR A 290 -0.30 -9.29 -1.80
N GLY A 291 0.25 -9.27 -0.58
CA GLY A 291 1.63 -8.83 -0.33
C GLY A 291 2.63 -9.99 -0.34
N ARG A 292 2.72 -10.71 0.79
CA ARG A 292 3.69 -11.81 1.01
C ARG A 292 3.64 -12.90 -0.06
N LEU A 293 2.43 -13.30 -0.47
CA LEU A 293 2.27 -14.32 -1.51
C LEU A 293 2.82 -13.83 -2.86
N PHE A 294 2.54 -12.58 -3.23
CA PHE A 294 2.98 -12.02 -4.50
C PHE A 294 4.50 -11.78 -4.54
N LEU A 295 5.12 -11.43 -3.40
CA LEU A 295 6.58 -11.34 -3.28
C LEU A 295 7.26 -12.65 -3.65
N ALA A 296 6.79 -13.77 -3.09
CA ALA A 296 7.38 -15.08 -3.32
C ALA A 296 6.92 -15.75 -4.64
N ASN A 297 5.82 -15.28 -5.23
CA ASN A 297 5.19 -15.91 -6.40
C ASN A 297 4.99 -14.83 -7.48
N PRO A 298 5.98 -14.58 -8.35
CA PRO A 298 5.87 -13.53 -9.36
C PRO A 298 4.76 -13.79 -10.39
N ASP A 299 4.29 -15.03 -10.48
CA ASP A 299 3.19 -15.52 -11.30
C ASP A 299 1.99 -16.01 -10.46
N LEU A 300 1.79 -15.43 -9.27
CA LEU A 300 0.71 -15.80 -8.34
C LEU A 300 -0.67 -15.97 -9.01
N PRO A 301 -1.14 -15.06 -9.91
CA PRO A 301 -2.43 -15.24 -10.55
C PRO A 301 -2.52 -16.52 -11.40
N LYS A 302 -1.45 -16.87 -12.12
CA LYS A 302 -1.38 -18.11 -12.91
C LYS A 302 -1.38 -19.35 -12.00
N ARG A 303 -0.69 -19.27 -10.86
CA ARG A 303 -0.72 -20.35 -9.86
C ARG A 303 -2.12 -20.54 -9.26
N PHE A 304 -2.83 -19.46 -8.99
CA PHE A 304 -4.21 -19.53 -8.51
C PHE A 304 -5.18 -20.09 -9.56
N ASP A 305 -5.02 -19.70 -10.82
CA ASP A 305 -5.84 -20.22 -11.92
C ASP A 305 -5.69 -21.76 -12.07
N LEU A 306 -4.45 -22.24 -11.95
CA LEU A 306 -4.10 -23.66 -12.10
C LEU A 306 -4.15 -24.47 -10.81
N ASP A 307 -4.49 -23.85 -9.68
CA ASP A 307 -4.37 -24.43 -8.34
C ASP A 307 -2.97 -25.05 -8.07
N ALA A 308 -1.93 -24.38 -8.55
CA ALA A 308 -0.56 -24.85 -8.49
C ALA A 308 0.10 -24.55 -7.12
N PRO A 309 1.10 -25.34 -6.70
CA PRO A 309 1.84 -25.08 -5.47
C PRO A 309 2.45 -23.67 -5.44
N LEU A 310 2.45 -23.04 -4.26
CA LEU A 310 3.06 -21.72 -4.05
C LEU A 310 4.48 -21.86 -3.52
N ASN A 311 5.37 -20.99 -3.98
CA ASN A 311 6.66 -20.77 -3.34
C ASN A 311 6.42 -20.26 -1.92
N LYS A 312 7.21 -20.78 -0.96
CA LYS A 312 7.21 -20.30 0.41
C LYS A 312 7.98 -18.98 0.47
N TYR A 313 7.39 -17.96 1.08
CA TYR A 313 8.09 -16.72 1.37
C TYR A 313 9.07 -16.92 2.53
N ASP A 314 10.16 -16.16 2.52
CA ASP A 314 11.15 -16.13 3.60
C ASP A 314 11.11 -14.76 4.29
N ARG A 315 10.74 -14.75 5.58
CA ARG A 315 10.63 -13.50 6.34
C ARG A 315 12.00 -12.85 6.58
N SER A 316 13.08 -13.63 6.60
CA SER A 316 14.42 -13.12 6.87
C SER A 316 14.95 -12.20 5.76
N THR A 317 14.41 -12.35 4.54
CA THR A 317 14.84 -11.60 3.36
C THR A 317 13.93 -10.45 2.98
N PHE A 318 12.78 -10.25 3.66
CA PHE A 318 11.82 -9.19 3.31
C PHE A 318 12.41 -7.77 3.25
N TYR A 319 13.46 -7.50 4.04
CA TYR A 319 14.15 -6.22 4.08
C TYR A 319 15.64 -6.34 3.75
N THR A 320 16.02 -7.38 3.01
CA THR A 320 17.38 -7.54 2.50
C THR A 320 17.78 -6.35 1.63
N GLN A 321 19.08 -6.05 1.59
CA GLN A 321 19.66 -5.09 0.64
C GLN A 321 20.17 -5.80 -0.62
N ASP A 322 20.13 -7.13 -0.64
CA ASP A 322 20.52 -7.90 -1.81
C ASP A 322 19.49 -7.68 -2.94
N PRO A 323 19.94 -7.29 -4.15
CA PRO A 323 19.01 -7.01 -5.25
C PRO A 323 18.40 -8.27 -5.86
N VAL A 324 18.85 -9.46 -5.48
CA VAL A 324 18.46 -10.74 -6.05
C VAL A 324 17.84 -11.65 -5.00
N VAL A 325 18.54 -11.93 -3.90
CA VAL A 325 18.18 -12.94 -2.91
C VAL A 325 16.91 -12.57 -2.15
N GLY A 326 15.87 -13.40 -2.24
CA GLY A 326 14.56 -13.13 -1.65
C GLY A 326 13.79 -11.99 -2.31
N TYR A 327 14.18 -11.58 -3.53
CA TYR A 327 13.56 -10.47 -4.26
C TYR A 327 13.23 -10.84 -5.72
N THR A 328 14.24 -11.17 -6.53
CA THR A 328 14.03 -11.56 -7.95
C THR A 328 14.37 -13.01 -8.25
N ASP A 329 14.85 -13.77 -7.26
CA ASP A 329 15.25 -15.18 -7.38
C ASP A 329 14.10 -16.17 -7.13
N TYR A 330 12.91 -15.69 -6.75
CA TYR A 330 11.71 -16.51 -6.68
C TYR A 330 11.32 -17.07 -8.06
N ARG A 331 11.18 -18.39 -8.16
CA ARG A 331 10.96 -19.10 -9.43
C ARG A 331 9.54 -18.92 -9.98
N PHE A 332 9.42 -18.85 -11.30
CA PHE A 332 8.16 -19.00 -12.02
C PHE A 332 7.75 -20.48 -12.08
N LEU A 333 6.45 -20.76 -12.26
CA LEU A 333 5.90 -22.11 -12.36
C LEU A 333 6.50 -22.90 -13.52
N GLU A 334 6.76 -22.23 -14.64
CA GLU A 334 7.35 -22.84 -15.85
C GLU A 334 8.78 -23.35 -15.63
N ASP A 335 9.54 -22.70 -14.75
CA ASP A 335 10.92 -23.11 -14.43
C ASP A 335 10.94 -24.34 -13.51
N SER A 336 9.95 -24.44 -12.62
CA SER A 336 9.80 -25.60 -11.72
C SER A 336 9.44 -26.89 -12.47
N ASN A 337 8.64 -26.79 -13.54
CA ASN A 337 8.22 -27.97 -14.33
C ASN A 337 9.36 -28.56 -15.18
N LYS A 338 10.29 -27.72 -15.69
CA LYS A 338 11.43 -28.19 -16.49
C LYS A 338 12.41 -29.04 -15.66
N ASN A 339 12.64 -28.68 -14.40
CA ASN A 339 13.53 -29.45 -13.53
C ASN A 339 12.94 -30.81 -13.11
N ASN A 340 11.61 -30.90 -12.93
CA ASN A 340 10.96 -32.17 -12.63
C ASN A 340 10.98 -33.16 -13.80
N GLN A 341 11.00 -32.67 -15.05
CA GLN A 341 11.15 -33.52 -16.23
C GLN A 341 12.61 -34.00 -16.42
N SER A 342 13.61 -33.18 -16.08
CA SER A 342 15.02 -33.60 -16.13
C SER A 342 15.41 -34.59 -15.03
N SER A 343 14.73 -34.57 -13.88
CA SER A 343 15.00 -35.51 -12.77
C SER A 343 14.27 -36.85 -12.90
N THR A 344 13.29 -36.98 -13.81
CA THR A 344 12.64 -38.26 -14.14
C THR A 344 13.26 -38.96 -15.36
N GLN A 345 14.25 -38.34 -16.01
CA GLN A 345 15.01 -38.92 -17.13
C GLN A 345 16.45 -39.33 -16.77
N ALA A 346 16.80 -39.33 -15.48
CA ALA A 346 18.12 -39.72 -14.98
C ALA A 346 18.10 -41.07 -14.27
#